data_AF-A0A934KUX6-F1
#
_entry.id   AF-A0A934KUX6-F1
#
_cell.length_a   1.000
_cell.length_b   1.000
_cell.length_c   1.000
_cell.angle_alpha   90.00
_cell.angle_beta   90.00
_cell.angle_gamma   90.00
#
_symmetry.space_group_name_H-M   'P 1'
#
loop_
_entity.id
_entity.type
_entity.pdbx_description
1 polymer ?
#
loop_
_entity_poly.entity_id
_entity_poly.type
_entity_poly.pdbx_seq_one_letter_code
_entity_poly.pdbx_strand_id
1 'polypeptide(L)'
;MLKILPLAAAAGVAAVNSDALKKSLDVVDKVRGAATSGVEMQGIAEAVAQDYVETKSLPIENFGAFLKDNMREKGGKETRDKSKDPWGTEYRLNVDVPKNGFSVLSAGPDKNWKSQDDLNYFYSLTGIEGKNAISAELAARARAHAAKQGTSSTASTSNTPGKSRTSPRPNSSQASTPKPPQSAAETERKLIEFQTKRAASGEAQASYDLAIRYFTEDGVAKDYVEAKRLLEQAVKNADTQTLRAKAQTHLDNLNKALQK
;
A
#
# COMPACT_ATOMS: atom_id res chain seq x y z
N MET A 1 9.79 18.13 29.17
CA MET A 1 8.31 18.21 29.25
C MET A 1 7.82 19.12 28.12
N LEU A 2 7.29 18.53 27.05
CA LEU A 2 6.76 19.27 25.90
C LEU A 2 5.37 19.80 26.30
N LYS A 3 5.25 21.11 26.50
CA LYS A 3 3.99 21.76 26.87
C LYS A 3 3.06 21.75 25.66
N ILE A 4 1.97 20.99 25.74
CA ILE A 4 0.85 21.07 24.82
C ILE A 4 0.12 22.38 25.14
N LEU A 5 0.21 23.37 24.26
CA LEU A 5 -0.54 24.62 24.39
C LEU A 5 -2.04 24.31 24.22
N PRO A 6 -2.92 24.75 25.13
CA PRO A 6 -4.36 24.65 24.90
C PRO A 6 -4.72 25.63 23.77
N LEU A 7 -5.38 25.11 22.74
CA LEU A 7 -6.03 25.94 21.72
C LEU A 7 -7.15 26.72 22.43
N ALA A 8 -6.88 27.95 22.84
CA ALA A 8 -7.88 28.82 23.38
C ALA A 8 -8.91 29.12 22.27
N ALA A 9 -10.15 28.72 22.49
CA ALA A 9 -11.29 29.20 21.72
C ALA A 9 -11.46 30.70 22.03
N ALA A 10 -10.75 31.55 21.29
CA ALA A 10 -11.02 32.97 21.29
C ALA A 10 -12.34 33.19 20.54
N ALA A 11 -13.41 33.41 21.30
CA ALA A 11 -14.65 33.99 20.81
C ALA A 11 -14.37 35.45 20.39
N GLY A 12 -13.82 35.61 19.19
CA GLY A 12 -13.69 36.87 18.48
C GLY A 12 -14.00 36.58 17.03
N VAL A 13 -15.15 37.03 16.54
CA VAL A 13 -15.52 36.90 15.13
C VAL A 13 -14.70 37.92 14.34
N ALA A 14 -13.40 37.64 14.16
CA ALA A 14 -12.67 38.21 13.04
C ALA A 14 -13.26 37.58 11.79
N ALA A 15 -13.69 38.39 10.82
CA ALA A 15 -14.13 37.91 9.51
C ALA A 15 -12.95 37.22 8.81
N VAL A 16 -12.76 35.94 9.08
CA VAL A 16 -11.76 35.12 8.41
C VAL A 16 -12.24 35.02 6.96
N ASN A 17 -11.42 35.53 6.03
CA ASN A 17 -11.74 35.47 4.61
C ASN A 17 -12.07 34.01 4.22
N SER A 18 -13.24 33.79 3.62
CA SER A 18 -13.71 32.46 3.23
C SER A 18 -12.73 31.73 2.33
N ASP A 19 -11.92 32.44 1.56
CA ASP A 19 -10.92 31.84 0.66
C ASP A 19 -9.69 31.34 1.41
N ALA A 20 -9.28 32.04 2.47
CA ALA A 20 -8.21 31.57 3.34
C ALA A 20 -8.66 30.32 4.11
N LEU A 21 -9.92 30.29 4.58
CA LEU A 21 -10.50 29.13 5.24
C LEU A 21 -10.62 27.93 4.28
N LYS A 22 -11.14 28.14 3.07
CA LYS A 22 -11.20 27.09 2.03
C LYS A 22 -9.83 26.51 1.70
N LYS A 23 -8.81 27.36 1.52
CA LYS A 23 -7.43 26.90 1.29
C LYS A 23 -6.89 26.09 2.46
N SER A 24 -7.16 26.51 3.70
CA SER A 24 -6.73 25.77 4.89
C SER A 24 -7.41 24.39 5.00
N LEU A 25 -8.71 24.30 4.69
CA LEU A 25 -9.45 23.04 4.67
C LEU A 25 -8.97 22.12 3.56
N ASP A 26 -8.72 22.65 2.36
CA ASP A 26 -8.18 21.90 1.23
C ASP A 26 -6.79 21.31 1.56
N VAL A 27 -5.92 22.07 2.23
CA VAL A 27 -4.63 21.54 2.72
C VAL A 27 -4.83 20.42 3.74
N VAL A 28 -5.75 20.58 4.70
CA VAL A 28 -6.04 19.54 5.70
C VAL A 28 -6.60 18.27 5.05
N ASP A 29 -7.51 18.40 4.09
CA ASP A 29 -8.09 17.27 3.35
C ASP A 29 -7.04 16.55 2.50
N LYS A 30 -6.12 17.29 1.86
CA LYS A 30 -4.97 16.70 1.13
C LYS A 30 -4.04 15.93 2.05
N VAL A 31 -3.69 16.50 3.21
CA VAL A 31 -2.84 15.85 4.22
C VAL A 31 -3.52 14.59 4.76
N ARG A 32 -4.81 14.67 5.09
CA ARG A 32 -5.60 13.52 5.55
C ARG A 32 -5.70 12.44 4.45
N GLY A 33 -5.93 12.85 3.21
CA GLY A 33 -5.95 11.99 2.04
C GLY A 33 -4.64 11.23 1.92
N ALA A 34 -3.49 11.93 1.93
CA ALA A 34 -2.18 11.31 1.80
C ALA A 34 -1.83 10.37 2.96
N ALA A 35 -2.20 10.72 4.20
CA ALA A 35 -2.05 9.82 5.34
C ALA A 35 -2.91 8.55 5.18
N THR A 36 -4.13 8.69 4.64
CA THR A 36 -5.04 7.57 4.36
C THR A 36 -4.49 6.71 3.23
N SER A 37 -4.09 7.29 2.10
CA SER A 37 -3.46 6.60 0.98
C SER A 37 -2.24 5.82 1.43
N GLY A 38 -1.39 6.39 2.28
CA GLY A 38 -0.22 5.68 2.80
C GLY A 38 -0.57 4.42 3.60
N VAL A 39 -1.65 4.44 4.39
CA VAL A 39 -2.16 3.25 5.10
C VAL A 39 -2.78 2.25 4.10
N GLU A 40 -3.59 2.73 3.16
CA GLU A 40 -4.22 1.88 2.16
C GLU A 40 -3.19 1.19 1.26
N MET A 41 -2.19 1.92 0.79
CA MET A 41 -1.11 1.40 -0.07
C MET A 41 -0.29 0.33 0.63
N GLN A 42 -0.11 0.43 1.95
CA GLN A 42 0.48 -0.65 2.75
C GLN A 42 -0.38 -1.91 2.67
N GLY A 43 -1.69 -1.82 2.98
CA GLY A 43 -2.60 -2.96 2.92
C GLY A 43 -2.70 -3.57 1.52
N ILE A 44 -2.67 -2.72 0.48
CA ILE A 44 -2.61 -3.15 -0.91
C ILE A 44 -1.33 -3.95 -1.18
N ALA A 45 -0.17 -3.45 -0.74
CA ALA A 45 1.09 -4.13 -0.95
C ALA A 45 1.14 -5.48 -0.20
N GLU A 46 0.58 -5.55 1.00
CA GLU A 46 0.44 -6.82 1.73
C GLU A 46 -0.47 -7.81 0.97
N ALA A 47 -1.60 -7.36 0.44
CA ALA A 47 -2.47 -8.20 -0.38
C ALA A 47 -1.77 -8.71 -1.65
N VAL A 48 -1.01 -7.85 -2.35
CA VAL A 48 -0.22 -8.25 -3.52
C VAL A 48 0.85 -9.26 -3.14
N ALA A 49 1.54 -9.05 -2.02
CA ALA A 49 2.56 -9.99 -1.55
C ALA A 49 1.95 -11.33 -1.15
N GLN A 50 0.76 -11.31 -0.54
CA GLN A 50 0.00 -12.50 -0.20
C GLN A 50 -0.34 -13.33 -1.45
N ASP A 51 -0.89 -12.69 -2.49
CA ASP A 51 -1.15 -13.34 -3.77
C ASP A 51 0.14 -13.90 -4.39
N TYR A 52 1.21 -13.11 -4.39
CA TYR A 52 2.50 -13.51 -4.95
C TYR A 52 3.09 -14.75 -4.25
N VAL A 53 2.90 -14.91 -2.93
CA VAL A 53 3.34 -16.12 -2.20
C VAL A 53 2.75 -17.40 -2.82
N GLU A 54 1.54 -17.32 -3.33
CA GLU A 54 0.78 -18.44 -3.91
C GLU A 54 1.00 -18.57 -5.41
N THR A 55 0.91 -17.46 -6.14
CA THR A 55 0.86 -17.44 -7.60
C THR A 55 2.23 -17.30 -8.24
N LYS A 56 3.22 -16.80 -7.49
CA LYS A 56 4.55 -16.39 -8.00
C LYS A 56 4.47 -15.38 -9.15
N SER A 57 3.35 -14.65 -9.23
CA SER A 57 3.08 -13.63 -10.24
C SER A 57 2.57 -12.36 -9.55
N LEU A 58 2.73 -11.22 -10.22
CA LEU A 58 2.15 -9.96 -9.79
C LEU A 58 0.93 -9.61 -10.68
N PRO A 59 -0.13 -9.00 -10.12
CA PRO A 59 -1.35 -8.63 -10.86
C PRO A 59 -1.15 -7.33 -11.66
N ILE A 60 -0.15 -7.30 -12.54
CA ILE A 60 0.30 -6.07 -13.23
C ILE A 60 -0.77 -5.54 -14.18
N GLU A 61 -1.33 -6.41 -15.02
CA GLU A 61 -2.25 -6.03 -16.09
C GLU A 61 -3.69 -5.81 -15.62
N ASN A 62 -4.08 -6.42 -14.51
CA ASN A 62 -5.44 -6.42 -13.96
C ASN A 62 -5.51 -5.84 -12.55
N PHE A 63 -4.56 -4.97 -12.18
CA PHE A 63 -4.40 -4.49 -10.81
C PHE A 63 -5.68 -3.91 -10.21
N GLY A 64 -6.43 -3.09 -10.96
CA GLY A 64 -7.69 -2.54 -10.46
C GLY A 64 -8.76 -3.59 -10.14
N ALA A 65 -8.85 -4.68 -10.93
CA ALA A 65 -9.73 -5.80 -10.64
C ALA A 65 -9.25 -6.58 -9.42
N PHE A 66 -7.95 -6.83 -9.32
CA PHE A 66 -7.33 -7.45 -8.15
C PHE A 66 -7.67 -6.69 -6.86
N LEU A 67 -7.59 -5.36 -6.86
CA LEU A 67 -7.95 -4.53 -5.69
C LEU A 67 -9.44 -4.66 -5.33
N LYS A 68 -10.31 -4.67 -6.34
CA LYS A 68 -11.75 -4.85 -6.14
C LYS A 68 -12.10 -6.19 -5.51
N ASP A 69 -11.31 -7.22 -5.75
CA ASP A 69 -11.56 -8.55 -5.18
C ASP A 69 -10.93 -8.70 -3.78
N ASN A 70 -9.74 -8.13 -3.56
CA ASN A 70 -8.92 -8.40 -2.37
C ASN A 70 -9.00 -7.33 -1.28
N MET A 71 -9.44 -6.10 -1.60
CA MET A 71 -9.48 -4.97 -0.65
C MET A 71 -10.89 -4.65 -0.13
N ARG A 72 -11.88 -5.51 -0.38
CA ARG A 72 -13.27 -5.30 0.06
C ARG A 72 -13.38 -5.35 1.58
N GLU A 73 -14.10 -4.38 2.14
CA GLU A 73 -14.38 -4.38 3.58
C GLU A 73 -15.28 -5.57 3.97
N LYS A 74 -14.84 -6.39 4.94
CA LYS A 74 -15.64 -7.49 5.45
C LYS A 74 -16.82 -6.95 6.26
N GLY A 75 -18.04 -7.26 5.82
CA GLY A 75 -19.27 -7.00 6.59
C GLY A 75 -19.79 -5.56 6.56
N GLY A 76 -19.24 -4.69 5.71
CA GLY A 76 -19.67 -3.29 5.55
C GLY A 76 -20.23 -2.98 4.15
N LYS A 77 -20.94 -1.85 4.02
CA LYS A 77 -21.27 -1.28 2.70
C LYS A 77 -20.02 -0.61 2.16
N GLU A 78 -19.42 -1.17 1.12
CA GLU A 78 -18.28 -0.56 0.45
C GLU A 78 -18.65 0.86 0.00
N THR A 79 -17.97 1.86 0.56
CA THR A 79 -18.31 3.28 0.34
C THR A 79 -17.46 3.91 -0.76
N ARG A 80 -16.36 3.27 -1.17
CA ARG A 80 -15.38 3.81 -2.10
C ARG A 80 -14.87 2.73 -3.06
N ASP A 81 -14.64 3.07 -4.32
CA ASP A 81 -13.98 2.16 -5.26
C ASP A 81 -12.52 1.95 -4.82
N LYS A 82 -12.20 0.77 -4.28
CA LYS A 82 -10.87 0.42 -3.77
C LYS A 82 -9.80 0.30 -4.85
N SER A 83 -10.15 0.28 -6.13
CA SER A 83 -9.14 0.35 -7.20
C SER A 83 -8.56 1.76 -7.36
N LYS A 84 -9.23 2.77 -6.82
CA LYS A 84 -8.81 4.17 -6.87
C LYS A 84 -8.17 4.59 -5.56
N ASP A 85 -7.40 5.66 -5.58
CA ASP A 85 -6.92 6.37 -4.40
C ASP A 85 -8.00 7.30 -3.82
N PRO A 86 -7.78 7.95 -2.66
CA PRO A 86 -8.72 8.89 -2.06
C PRO A 86 -9.10 10.08 -2.94
N TRP A 87 -8.33 10.39 -3.98
CA TRP A 87 -8.60 11.48 -4.92
C TRP A 87 -9.29 11.00 -6.22
N GLY A 88 -9.51 9.69 -6.35
CA GLY A 88 -10.28 9.08 -7.42
C GLY A 88 -9.44 8.65 -8.64
N THR A 89 -8.11 8.62 -8.52
CA THR A 89 -7.22 8.12 -9.57
C THR A 89 -6.92 6.63 -9.32
N GLU A 90 -6.91 5.80 -10.35
CA GLU A 90 -6.59 4.37 -10.21
C GLU A 90 -5.20 4.17 -9.59
N TYR A 91 -5.05 3.31 -8.59
CA TYR A 91 -3.74 2.89 -8.13
C TYR A 91 -2.97 2.19 -9.26
N ARG A 92 -1.64 2.31 -9.26
CA ARG A 92 -0.75 1.61 -10.21
C ARG A 92 0.21 0.69 -9.48
N LEU A 93 0.56 -0.42 -10.13
CA LEU A 93 1.61 -1.32 -9.69
C LEU A 93 2.81 -1.19 -10.62
N ASN A 94 3.98 -0.92 -10.06
CA ASN A 94 5.25 -0.91 -10.77
C ASN A 94 6.19 -1.98 -10.24
N VAL A 95 7.01 -2.58 -11.09
CA VAL A 95 7.99 -3.60 -10.70
C VAL A 95 9.39 -3.00 -10.73
N ASP A 96 10.11 -3.07 -9.61
CA ASP A 96 11.49 -2.61 -9.47
C ASP A 96 12.41 -3.83 -9.44
N VAL A 97 12.89 -4.22 -10.62
CA VAL A 97 13.78 -5.38 -10.80
C VAL A 97 15.08 -5.22 -10.00
N PRO A 98 15.81 -4.08 -10.07
CA PRO A 98 17.03 -3.90 -9.28
C PRO A 98 16.85 -4.01 -7.77
N LYS A 99 15.71 -3.55 -7.22
CA LYS A 99 15.41 -3.67 -5.78
C LYS A 99 14.70 -4.98 -5.41
N ASN A 100 14.51 -5.88 -6.39
CA ASN A 100 13.84 -7.16 -6.22
C ASN A 100 12.47 -7.01 -5.51
N GLY A 101 11.65 -6.08 -6.00
CA GLY A 101 10.36 -5.76 -5.39
C GLY A 101 9.38 -5.05 -6.33
N PHE A 102 8.30 -4.54 -5.74
CA PHE A 102 7.30 -3.77 -6.46
C PHE A 102 6.91 -2.52 -5.68
N SER A 103 6.28 -1.58 -6.36
CA SER A 103 5.76 -0.35 -5.79
C SER A 103 4.27 -0.21 -6.09
N VAL A 104 3.48 0.08 -5.07
CA VAL A 104 2.12 0.62 -5.23
C VAL A 104 2.25 2.13 -5.38
N LEU A 105 1.53 2.72 -6.34
CA LEU A 105 1.62 4.14 -6.67
C LEU A 105 0.23 4.78 -6.62
N SER A 106 0.15 6.01 -6.09
CA SER A 106 -1.01 6.90 -6.18
C SER A 106 -0.58 8.22 -6.81
N ALA A 107 -1.45 8.81 -7.63
CA ALA A 107 -1.18 10.07 -8.31
C ALA A 107 -1.29 11.30 -7.40
N GLY A 108 -1.69 11.10 -6.14
CA GLY A 108 -1.85 12.19 -5.20
C GLY A 108 -3.04 13.12 -5.49
N PRO A 109 -3.18 14.19 -4.69
CA PRO A 109 -4.20 15.21 -4.85
C PRO A 109 -4.38 15.81 -6.23
N ASP A 110 -3.30 16.01 -6.98
CA ASP A 110 -3.35 16.69 -8.29
C ASP A 110 -3.84 15.78 -9.42
N LYS A 111 -3.87 14.47 -9.17
CA LYS A 111 -4.32 13.39 -10.07
C LYS A 111 -3.45 13.22 -11.32
N ASN A 112 -2.30 13.88 -11.39
CA ASN A 112 -1.39 13.83 -12.51
C ASN A 112 -0.19 12.96 -12.15
N TRP A 113 0.04 11.92 -12.95
CA TRP A 113 1.24 11.12 -12.78
C TRP A 113 2.51 11.90 -13.13
N LYS A 114 3.59 11.58 -12.44
CA LYS A 114 4.91 12.22 -12.52
C LYS A 114 4.90 13.65 -11.97
N SER A 115 4.07 13.90 -10.96
CA SER A 115 4.01 15.13 -10.19
C SER A 115 4.86 15.03 -8.91
N GLN A 116 4.92 16.10 -8.13
CA GLN A 116 5.63 16.12 -6.85
C GLN A 116 4.85 15.44 -5.72
N ASP A 117 3.54 15.27 -5.87
CA ASP A 117 2.64 14.67 -4.88
C ASP A 117 2.35 13.18 -5.12
N ASP A 118 2.90 12.60 -6.18
CA ASP A 118 2.91 11.16 -6.41
C ASP A 118 3.42 10.42 -5.16
N LEU A 119 2.62 9.48 -4.69
CA LEU A 119 2.98 8.62 -3.56
C LEU A 119 3.50 7.28 -4.07
N ASN A 120 4.56 6.78 -3.44
CA ASN A 120 5.15 5.48 -3.73
C ASN A 120 5.33 4.70 -2.44
N TYR A 121 4.76 3.50 -2.40
CA TYR A 121 5.02 2.53 -1.36
C TYR A 121 5.72 1.31 -1.95
N PHE A 122 6.99 1.12 -1.60
CA PHE A 122 7.82 0.01 -2.07
C PHE A 122 7.70 -1.22 -1.15
N TYR A 123 7.70 -2.39 -1.75
CA TYR A 123 7.67 -3.68 -1.07
C TYR A 123 8.73 -4.61 -1.67
N SER A 124 9.75 -4.97 -0.88
CA SER A 124 10.78 -5.91 -1.31
C SER A 124 10.24 -7.34 -1.31
N LEU A 125 10.42 -8.09 -2.38
CA LEU A 125 10.11 -9.51 -2.45
C LEU A 125 11.28 -10.40 -1.98
N THR A 126 12.41 -9.80 -1.59
CA THR A 126 13.64 -10.54 -1.23
C THR A 126 13.44 -11.54 -0.11
N GLY A 127 12.57 -11.24 0.86
CA GLY A 127 12.24 -12.20 1.91
C GLY A 127 11.36 -13.39 1.45
N ILE A 128 10.65 -13.28 0.30
CA ILE A 128 9.68 -14.29 -0.18
C ILE A 128 10.40 -15.37 -1.01
N GLU A 129 11.23 -14.96 -1.97
CA GLU A 129 11.90 -15.85 -2.95
C GLU A 129 13.44 -15.64 -2.98
N GLY A 130 14.00 -14.99 -1.96
CA GLY A 130 15.40 -14.60 -1.99
C GLY A 130 15.67 -13.52 -3.05
N LYS A 131 16.93 -13.38 -3.48
CA LYS A 131 17.38 -12.30 -4.37
C LYS A 131 16.80 -12.34 -5.80
N ASN A 132 16.10 -13.41 -6.18
CA ASN A 132 15.64 -13.67 -7.56
C ASN A 132 14.11 -13.80 -7.65
N ALA A 133 13.37 -13.10 -6.80
CA ALA A 133 11.91 -13.16 -6.80
C ALA A 133 11.31 -12.71 -8.14
N ILE A 134 11.95 -11.74 -8.79
CA ILE A 134 11.50 -11.26 -10.09
C ILE A 134 12.16 -12.08 -11.20
N SER A 135 11.38 -12.98 -11.80
CA SER A 135 11.81 -13.75 -12.98
C SER A 135 12.00 -12.85 -14.21
N ALA A 136 12.79 -13.31 -15.19
CA ALA A 136 12.97 -12.60 -16.45
C ALA A 136 11.64 -12.41 -17.21
N GLU A 137 10.73 -13.38 -17.11
CA GLU A 137 9.38 -13.30 -17.69
C GLU A 137 8.53 -12.23 -17.00
N LEU A 138 8.51 -12.21 -15.66
CA LEU A 138 7.80 -11.20 -14.90
C LEU A 138 8.34 -9.79 -15.20
N ALA A 139 9.67 -9.65 -15.28
CA ALA A 139 10.32 -8.40 -15.66
C ALA A 139 9.97 -7.97 -17.10
N ALA A 140 9.83 -8.91 -18.04
CA ALA A 140 9.41 -8.60 -19.41
C ALA A 140 7.94 -8.14 -19.47
N ARG A 141 7.04 -8.83 -18.76
CA ARG A 141 5.62 -8.43 -18.61
C ARG A 141 5.49 -7.03 -18.01
N ALA A 142 6.23 -6.76 -16.93
CA ALA A 142 6.22 -5.45 -16.28
C ALA A 142 6.66 -4.32 -17.23
N ARG A 143 7.76 -4.51 -17.97
CA ARG A 143 8.24 -3.53 -18.96
C ARG A 143 7.22 -3.28 -20.07
N ALA A 144 6.60 -4.33 -20.59
CA ALA A 144 5.57 -4.21 -21.62
C ALA A 144 4.33 -3.44 -21.12
N HIS A 145 3.95 -3.64 -19.85
CA HIS A 145 2.83 -2.90 -19.26
C HIS A 145 3.16 -1.44 -18.98
N ALA A 146 4.35 -1.15 -18.41
CA ALA A 146 4.79 0.23 -18.14
C ALA A 146 4.85 1.08 -19.42
N ALA A 147 5.28 0.50 -20.54
CA ALA A 147 5.29 1.18 -21.85
C ALA A 147 3.89 1.65 -22.27
N LYS A 148 2.85 0.83 -22.04
CA LYS A 148 1.45 1.17 -22.38
C LYS A 148 0.90 2.30 -21.50
N GLN A 149 1.31 2.36 -20.22
CA GLN A 149 0.89 3.43 -19.31
C GLN A 149 1.54 4.77 -19.67
N GLY A 150 2.78 4.76 -20.18
CA GLY A 150 3.51 5.96 -20.61
C GLY A 150 3.03 6.58 -21.94
N THR A 151 2.35 5.83 -22.81
CA THR A 151 1.83 6.31 -24.10
C THR A 151 0.39 6.83 -24.04
N SER A 152 -0.24 6.83 -22.86
CA SER A 152 -1.65 7.21 -22.67
C SER A 152 -1.85 8.72 -22.42
N SER A 153 -1.16 9.56 -23.21
CA SER A 153 -1.48 10.98 -23.35
C SER A 153 -1.78 11.28 -24.82
N THR A 154 -3.00 11.73 -25.09
CA THR A 154 -3.51 12.36 -26.33
C THR A 154 -3.47 11.53 -27.63
N ALA A 155 -4.64 11.02 -28.06
CA ALA A 155 -5.25 11.36 -29.36
C ALA A 155 -6.56 10.58 -29.59
N SER A 156 -7.68 11.31 -29.58
CA SER A 156 -8.86 10.95 -30.37
C SER A 156 -8.51 11.15 -31.85
N THR A 157 -8.48 10.09 -32.63
CA THR A 157 -8.76 10.20 -34.07
C THR A 157 -9.47 8.93 -34.56
N SER A 158 -10.75 9.11 -34.87
CA SER A 158 -11.51 8.24 -35.76
C SER A 158 -10.83 8.15 -37.13
N ASN A 159 -10.60 6.93 -37.63
CA ASN A 159 -10.83 6.55 -39.02
C ASN A 159 -10.59 5.04 -39.24
N THR A 160 -11.62 4.36 -39.75
CA THR A 160 -11.62 3.05 -40.45
C THR A 160 -11.70 3.39 -41.97
N PRO A 161 -11.34 2.54 -42.96
CA PRO A 161 -11.41 1.07 -42.93
C PRO A 161 -10.36 0.25 -43.73
N GLY A 162 -10.24 -1.04 -43.39
CA GLY A 162 -9.80 -2.05 -44.38
C GLY A 162 -9.03 -3.29 -43.87
N LYS A 163 -9.70 -4.45 -43.97
CA LYS A 163 -9.18 -5.82 -44.19
C LYS A 163 -8.46 -6.59 -43.08
N SER A 164 -9.23 -7.50 -42.50
CA SER A 164 -8.98 -8.96 -42.35
C SER A 164 -7.57 -9.42 -41.99
N ARG A 165 -7.38 -9.84 -40.73
CA ARG A 165 -6.57 -11.02 -40.37
C ARG A 165 -6.99 -11.57 -39.01
N THR A 166 -7.44 -12.82 -39.05
CA THR A 166 -7.59 -13.82 -37.98
C THR A 166 -7.09 -13.43 -36.58
N SER A 167 -8.03 -13.22 -35.66
CA SER A 167 -7.79 -13.12 -34.22
C SER A 167 -7.53 -14.50 -33.61
N PRO A 168 -6.39 -14.74 -32.93
CA PRO A 168 -6.32 -15.75 -31.89
C PRO A 168 -6.96 -15.16 -30.62
N ARG A 169 -8.04 -15.78 -30.15
CA ARG A 169 -8.67 -15.47 -28.87
C ARG A 169 -7.65 -15.68 -27.74
N PRO A 170 -7.26 -14.66 -26.94
CA PRO A 170 -6.56 -14.93 -25.70
C PRO A 170 -7.60 -15.48 -24.71
N ASN A 171 -7.38 -16.72 -24.29
CA ASN A 171 -8.18 -17.40 -23.30
C ASN A 171 -7.91 -16.76 -21.92
N SER A 172 -8.57 -15.64 -21.61
CA SER A 172 -8.58 -15.05 -20.26
C SER A 172 -9.69 -15.70 -19.45
N SER A 173 -9.45 -16.93 -18.99
CA SER A 173 -10.26 -17.60 -17.98
C SER A 173 -9.37 -18.33 -16.97
N GLN A 174 -8.49 -17.59 -16.29
CA GLN A 174 -8.12 -17.99 -14.94
C GLN A 174 -9.22 -17.47 -14.01
N ALA A 175 -10.29 -18.24 -13.96
CA ALA A 175 -11.29 -18.14 -12.91
C ALA A 175 -10.59 -18.43 -11.58
N SER A 176 -10.67 -17.47 -10.64
CA SER A 176 -10.25 -17.65 -9.26
C SER A 176 -11.06 -18.80 -8.66
N THR A 177 -10.44 -19.96 -8.50
CA THR A 177 -11.07 -21.07 -7.77
C THR A 177 -11.22 -20.67 -6.30
N PRO A 178 -12.31 -21.06 -5.60
CA PRO A 178 -12.47 -20.78 -4.18
C PRO A 178 -11.35 -21.45 -3.38
N LYS A 179 -10.59 -20.64 -2.66
CA LYS A 179 -9.39 -21.00 -1.92
C LYS A 179 -9.73 -21.90 -0.70
N PRO A 180 -9.19 -23.13 -0.58
CA PRO A 180 -9.48 -24.03 0.55
C PRO A 180 -8.91 -23.53 1.89
N PRO A 181 -9.51 -23.90 3.04
CA PRO A 181 -9.13 -23.40 4.37
C PRO A 181 -7.65 -23.58 4.75
N GLN A 182 -7.01 -24.66 4.31
CA GLN A 182 -5.60 -24.94 4.60
C GLN A 182 -4.64 -23.93 3.94
N SER A 183 -4.98 -23.44 2.75
CA SER A 183 -4.12 -22.50 2.03
C SER A 183 -4.10 -21.11 2.67
N ALA A 184 -5.18 -20.65 3.30
CA ALA A 184 -5.22 -19.34 3.97
C ALA A 184 -4.24 -19.29 5.17
N ALA A 185 -4.30 -20.29 6.05
CA ALA A 185 -3.39 -20.39 7.19
C ALA A 185 -1.93 -20.60 6.77
N GLU A 186 -1.66 -21.38 5.72
CA GLU A 186 -0.31 -21.52 5.18
C GLU A 186 0.23 -20.24 4.57
N THR A 187 -0.63 -19.48 3.87
CA THR A 187 -0.26 -18.20 3.30
C THR A 187 0.07 -17.19 4.40
N GLU A 188 -0.76 -17.15 5.44
CA GLU A 188 -0.55 -16.30 6.62
C GLU A 188 0.76 -16.65 7.34
N ARG A 189 1.04 -17.94 7.58
CA ARG A 189 2.33 -18.37 8.14
C ARG A 189 3.52 -17.91 7.31
N LYS A 190 3.45 -18.07 5.97
CA LYS A 190 4.51 -17.62 5.06
C LYS A 190 4.66 -16.10 5.07
N LEU A 191 3.56 -15.35 5.19
CA LEU A 191 3.58 -13.88 5.28
C LEU A 191 4.24 -13.41 6.59
N ILE A 192 3.95 -14.06 7.71
CA ILE A 192 4.57 -13.77 9.01
C ILE A 192 6.06 -14.07 8.97
N GLU A 193 6.44 -15.25 8.45
CA GLU A 193 7.85 -15.62 8.27
C GLU A 193 8.58 -14.58 7.39
N PHE A 194 7.89 -14.11 6.35
CA PHE A 194 8.41 -13.10 5.47
C PHE A 194 8.60 -11.73 6.14
N GLN A 195 7.59 -11.23 6.86
CA GLN A 195 7.69 -10.00 7.64
C GLN A 195 8.81 -10.11 8.67
N THR A 196 8.99 -11.28 9.29
CA THR A 196 10.10 -11.58 10.19
C THR A 196 11.46 -11.42 9.49
N LYS A 197 11.62 -11.95 8.28
CA LYS A 197 12.86 -11.78 7.50
C LYS A 197 13.12 -10.33 7.11
N ARG A 198 12.09 -9.59 6.67
CA ARG A 198 12.23 -8.15 6.35
C ARG A 198 12.57 -7.32 7.59
N ALA A 199 11.88 -7.56 8.70
CA ALA A 199 12.19 -6.94 9.98
C ALA A 199 13.64 -7.26 10.38
N ALA A 200 14.10 -8.51 10.26
CA ALA A 200 15.50 -8.88 10.54
C ALA A 200 16.51 -8.15 9.65
N SER A 201 16.15 -7.82 8.40
CA SER A 201 16.97 -7.02 7.49
C SER A 201 16.98 -5.51 7.80
N GLY A 202 16.29 -5.07 8.84
CA GLY A 202 16.24 -3.69 9.29
C GLY A 202 15.12 -2.86 8.68
N GLU A 203 14.22 -3.47 7.90
CA GLU A 203 13.12 -2.76 7.26
C GLU A 203 12.11 -2.27 8.30
N ALA A 204 12.02 -0.95 8.42
CA ALA A 204 11.24 -0.30 9.47
C ALA A 204 9.76 -0.66 9.41
N GLN A 205 9.21 -0.72 8.20
CA GLN A 205 7.80 -1.03 7.98
C GLN A 205 7.47 -2.47 8.38
N ALA A 206 8.27 -3.45 7.95
CA ALA A 206 8.09 -4.84 8.36
C ALA A 206 8.27 -5.03 9.87
N SER A 207 9.17 -4.25 10.49
CA SER A 207 9.32 -4.23 11.95
C SER A 207 8.05 -3.74 12.63
N TYR A 208 7.45 -2.65 12.13
CA TYR A 208 6.17 -2.15 12.61
C TYR A 208 5.05 -3.18 12.42
N ASP A 209 4.89 -3.75 11.23
CA ASP A 209 3.81 -4.70 10.91
C ASP A 209 3.88 -5.94 11.81
N LEU A 210 5.07 -6.51 11.97
CA LEU A 210 5.29 -7.67 12.84
C LEU A 210 5.03 -7.33 14.32
N ALA A 211 5.39 -6.12 14.76
CA ALA A 211 5.09 -5.69 16.12
C ALA A 211 3.58 -5.59 16.39
N ILE A 212 2.81 -5.10 15.43
CA ILE A 212 1.34 -5.04 15.55
C ILE A 212 0.77 -6.46 15.65
N ARG A 213 1.27 -7.42 14.87
CA ARG A 213 0.83 -8.82 14.97
C ARG A 213 1.06 -9.41 16.37
N TYR A 214 2.24 -9.19 16.94
CA TYR A 214 2.54 -9.59 18.32
C TYR A 214 1.68 -8.87 19.36
N PHE A 215 1.29 -7.62 19.09
CA PHE A 215 0.40 -6.86 19.97
C PHE A 215 -1.05 -7.37 19.93
N THR A 216 -1.55 -7.75 18.74
CA THR A 216 -2.95 -8.10 18.49
C THR A 216 -3.26 -9.60 18.42
N GLU A 217 -2.27 -10.49 18.59
CA GLU A 217 -2.41 -11.94 18.39
C GLU A 217 -2.79 -12.34 16.94
N ASP A 218 -2.32 -11.59 15.95
CA ASP A 218 -2.64 -11.84 14.55
C ASP A 218 -1.67 -12.84 13.91
N GLY A 219 -1.99 -14.13 14.06
CA GLY A 219 -1.23 -15.27 13.53
C GLY A 219 0.07 -15.59 14.28
N VAL A 220 0.40 -14.81 15.32
CA VAL A 220 1.49 -15.06 16.27
C VAL A 220 0.95 -14.98 17.70
N ALA A 221 1.55 -15.72 18.63
CA ALA A 221 1.23 -15.58 20.05
C ALA A 221 1.58 -14.17 20.53
N LYS A 222 0.78 -13.61 21.44
CA LYS A 222 1.04 -12.28 22.00
C LYS A 222 2.40 -12.22 22.67
N ASP A 223 3.19 -11.23 22.29
CA ASP A 223 4.47 -10.95 22.94
C ASP A 223 4.73 -9.45 22.95
N TYR A 224 4.43 -8.81 24.08
CA TYR A 224 4.63 -7.37 24.24
C TYR A 224 6.10 -6.96 24.32
N VAL A 225 6.99 -7.87 24.73
CA VAL A 225 8.43 -7.57 24.79
C VAL A 225 8.98 -7.53 23.37
N GLU A 226 8.64 -8.52 22.55
CA GLU A 226 9.06 -8.56 21.15
C GLU A 226 8.39 -7.44 20.32
N ALA A 227 7.10 -7.16 20.55
CA ALA A 227 6.42 -6.02 19.93
C ALA A 227 7.12 -4.70 20.25
N LYS A 228 7.51 -4.47 21.51
CA LYS A 228 8.25 -3.27 21.92
C LYS A 228 9.59 -3.15 21.19
N ARG A 229 10.37 -4.24 21.16
CA ARG A 229 11.67 -4.29 20.48
C ARG A 229 11.54 -3.96 18.99
N LEU A 230 10.53 -4.51 18.33
CA LEU A 230 10.25 -4.28 16.91
C LEU A 230 9.75 -2.84 16.64
N LEU A 231 8.93 -2.26 17.53
CA LEU A 231 8.52 -0.86 17.42
C LEU A 231 9.69 0.11 17.57
N GLU A 232 10.60 -0.13 18.52
CA GLU A 232 11.83 0.65 18.68
C GLU A 232 12.68 0.59 17.40
N GLN A 233 12.80 -0.60 16.80
CA GLN A 233 13.49 -0.78 15.53
C GLN A 233 12.80 -0.02 14.38
N ALA A 234 11.46 -0.05 14.31
CA ALA A 234 10.69 0.70 13.34
C ALA A 234 10.91 2.21 13.45
N VAL A 235 10.85 2.78 14.67
CA VAL A 235 11.11 4.21 14.92
C VAL A 235 12.52 4.61 14.48
N LYS A 236 13.51 3.77 14.82
CA LYS A 236 14.92 4.02 14.50
C LYS A 236 15.17 4.04 12.99
N ASN A 237 14.63 3.05 12.27
CA ASN A 237 14.95 2.83 10.85
C ASN A 237 13.95 3.50 9.90
N ALA A 238 12.90 4.16 10.40
CA ALA A 238 11.85 4.74 9.56
C ALA A 238 12.41 5.74 8.53
N ASP A 239 12.06 5.52 7.28
CA ASP A 239 12.36 6.37 6.12
C ASP A 239 11.40 7.56 6.01
N THR A 240 10.20 7.45 6.58
CA THR A 240 9.18 8.50 6.61
C THR A 240 8.85 8.95 8.03
N GLN A 241 8.49 10.24 8.18
CA GLN A 241 8.01 10.76 9.46
C GLN A 241 6.67 10.13 9.87
N THR A 242 5.82 9.79 8.89
CA THR A 242 4.54 9.12 9.13
C THR A 242 4.72 7.75 9.79
N LEU A 243 5.59 6.89 9.23
CA LEU A 243 5.88 5.59 9.83
C LEU A 243 6.52 5.75 11.22
N ARG A 244 7.47 6.68 11.37
CA ARG A 244 8.10 6.97 12.66
C ARG A 244 7.06 7.37 13.72
N ALA A 245 6.14 8.26 13.38
CA ALA A 245 5.09 8.74 14.29
C ALA A 245 4.09 7.64 14.66
N LYS A 246 3.68 6.80 13.70
CA LYS A 246 2.83 5.63 13.97
C LYS A 246 3.52 4.67 14.94
N ALA A 247 4.74 4.25 14.62
CA ALA A 247 5.51 3.34 15.46
C ALA A 247 5.74 3.91 16.88
N GLN A 248 6.06 5.20 17.00
CA GLN A 248 6.22 5.86 18.29
C GLN A 248 4.91 5.87 19.11
N THR A 249 3.77 6.13 18.47
CA THR A 249 2.47 6.13 19.15
C THR A 249 2.15 4.76 19.74
N HIS A 250 2.37 3.69 18.98
CA HIS A 250 2.17 2.32 19.46
C HIS A 250 3.17 1.96 20.57
N LEU A 251 4.43 2.39 20.45
CA LEU A 251 5.46 2.17 21.47
C LEU A 251 5.09 2.84 22.80
N ASP A 252 4.62 4.09 22.75
CA ASP A 252 4.20 4.83 23.94
C ASP A 252 2.99 4.18 24.62
N ASN A 253 2.02 3.72 23.83
CA ASN A 253 0.86 3.00 24.34
C ASN A 253 1.24 1.67 25.00
N LEU A 254 2.16 0.93 24.39
CA LEU A 254 2.66 -0.33 24.91
C LEU A 254 3.44 -0.11 26.22
N ASN A 255 4.32 0.89 26.27
CA ASN A 255 5.04 1.25 27.49
C ASN A 255 4.08 1.61 28.64
N LYS A 256 3.00 2.35 28.36
CA LYS A 256 1.97 2.64 29.37
C LYS A 256 1.23 1.39 29.83
N ALA A 257 0.99 0.43 28.94
CA ALA A 257 0.34 -0.83 29.29
C ALA A 257 1.23 -1.74 30.16
N LEU A 258 2.54 -1.74 29.91
CA LEU A 258 3.53 -2.55 30.66
C LEU A 258 3.94 -1.94 32.01
N GLN A 259 3.59 -0.67 32.28
CA GLN A 259 3.85 0.02 33.55
C GLN A 259 2.68 -0.06 34.55
N LYS A 260 1.60 -0.77 34.20
CA LYS A 260 0.44 -1.02 35.07
C LYS A 260 0.49 -2.43 35.63
#